data_AF-A0A8T4MZE0-F1
#
_entry.id   AF-A0A8T4MZE0-F1
#
_cell.length_a   1.000
_cell.length_b   1.000
_cell.length_c   1.000
_cell.angle_alpha   90.00
_cell.angle_beta   90.00
_cell.angle_gamma   90.00
#
_symmetry.space_group_name_H-M   'P 1'
#
loop_
_entity.id
_entity.type
_entity.pdbx_description
1 polymer ?
#
loop_
_entity_poly.entity_id
_entity_poly.type
_entity_poly.pdbx_seq_one_letter_code
_entity_poly.pdbx_strand_id
1 'polypeptide(L)'
;MRNEILVVFLLLISVGFISFISAVPPEPMAFYGNVSMNGTLIPNGYYLTAKINEIVSGQCEVINGIYGMGENTCIVQSYSSNKVKFYLGNNFLGEYPFQGKEIVNLNFQTDSLPSNFTPLSNGVCEPSKGECSYNLLDCGNSITTVCVGNGICDSNIGETCSNAPNDCGACQTTTPPGGGGGGGGGGSGGGGSSSGVTTPVDVQFLGDNSQNPGSSEGENNNQLSNETSQKEKIFGITGLAIGEFAGTTLGIITIIILVLVLLGILYYFFFGKK
;
A
#
# COMPACT_ATOMS: atom_id res chain seq x y z
N MET A 1 -18.05 3.27 -64.76
CA MET A 1 -17.27 2.16 -64.14
C MET A 1 -15.92 2.58 -63.54
N ARG A 2 -14.95 3.14 -64.29
CA ARG A 2 -13.63 3.51 -63.71
C ARG A 2 -13.68 4.48 -62.52
N ASN A 3 -14.56 5.48 -62.57
CA ASN A 3 -14.67 6.47 -61.49
C ASN A 3 -15.45 5.92 -60.27
N GLU A 4 -16.38 4.99 -60.47
CA GLU A 4 -17.16 4.38 -59.37
C GLU A 4 -16.31 3.45 -58.51
N ILE A 5 -15.43 2.65 -59.14
CA ILE A 5 -14.48 1.79 -58.42
C ILE A 5 -13.52 2.62 -57.56
N LEU A 6 -13.07 3.76 -58.08
CA LEU A 6 -12.17 4.66 -57.36
C LEU A 6 -12.85 5.33 -56.15
N VAL A 7 -14.13 5.69 -56.28
CA VAL A 7 -14.92 6.26 -55.17
C VAL A 7 -15.17 5.23 -54.07
N VAL A 8 -15.53 3.99 -54.43
CA VAL A 8 -15.72 2.90 -53.44
C VAL A 8 -14.43 2.55 -52.72
N PHE A 9 -13.30 2.58 -53.43
CA PHE A 9 -11.99 2.32 -52.86
C PHE A 9 -11.54 3.42 -51.88
N LEU A 10 -11.74 4.69 -52.23
CA LEU A 10 -11.48 5.82 -51.31
C LEU A 10 -12.38 5.77 -50.08
N LEU A 11 -13.63 5.35 -50.23
CA LEU A 11 -14.55 5.20 -49.10
C LEU A 11 -14.10 4.07 -48.16
N LEU A 12 -13.71 2.92 -48.69
CA LEU A 12 -13.18 1.79 -47.89
C LEU A 12 -11.88 2.14 -47.17
N ILE A 13 -10.97 2.88 -47.83
CA ILE A 13 -9.77 3.42 -47.19
C ILE A 13 -10.15 4.38 -46.07
N SER A 14 -11.09 5.30 -46.32
CA SER A 14 -11.51 6.28 -45.31
C SER A 14 -12.11 5.60 -44.08
N VAL A 15 -12.90 4.54 -44.25
CA VAL A 15 -13.49 3.74 -43.15
C VAL A 15 -12.44 2.92 -42.41
N GLY A 16 -11.41 2.43 -43.09
CA GLY A 16 -10.29 1.70 -42.47
C GLY A 16 -9.37 2.56 -41.60
N PHE A 17 -9.32 3.88 -41.84
CA PHE A 17 -8.49 4.82 -41.07
C PHE A 17 -9.18 5.40 -39.81
N ILE A 18 -10.48 5.13 -39.56
CA ILE A 18 -11.24 5.81 -38.48
C ILE A 18 -10.99 5.18 -37.08
N SER A 19 -10.32 4.04 -36.94
CA SER A 19 -10.50 3.22 -35.72
C SER A 19 -9.28 2.92 -34.87
N PHE A 20 -8.12 3.54 -35.09
CA PHE A 20 -7.00 3.40 -34.15
C PHE A 20 -7.01 4.56 -33.14
N ILE A 21 -7.99 4.56 -32.25
CA ILE A 21 -7.90 5.35 -31.01
C ILE A 21 -6.85 4.62 -30.16
N SER A 22 -5.59 5.03 -30.25
CA SER A 22 -4.55 4.52 -29.34
C SER A 22 -4.89 5.00 -27.93
N ALA A 23 -5.25 4.09 -27.04
CA ALA A 23 -5.37 4.40 -25.63
C ALA A 23 -3.96 4.73 -25.11
N VAL A 24 -3.67 6.01 -24.93
CA VAL A 24 -2.45 6.44 -24.25
C VAL A 24 -2.56 5.95 -22.81
N PRO A 25 -1.64 5.10 -22.30
CA PRO A 25 -1.72 4.61 -20.93
C PRO A 25 -1.65 5.78 -19.93
N PRO A 26 -2.24 5.63 -18.74
CA PRO A 26 -2.20 6.68 -17.75
C PRO A 26 -0.75 6.85 -17.27
N GLU A 27 -0.32 8.09 -17.10
CA GLU A 27 1.00 8.32 -16.56
C GLU A 27 0.99 8.04 -15.05
N PRO A 28 2.00 7.38 -14.48
CA PRO A 28 2.10 7.17 -13.03
C PRO A 28 2.84 8.33 -12.36
N MET A 29 2.54 8.60 -11.10
CA MET A 29 3.25 9.56 -10.24
C MET A 29 3.36 8.95 -8.84
N ALA A 30 4.48 9.12 -8.17
CA ALA A 30 4.72 8.57 -6.84
C ALA A 30 4.78 9.68 -5.78
N PHE A 31 4.21 9.41 -4.61
CA PHE A 31 4.23 10.31 -3.46
C PHE A 31 4.83 9.61 -2.25
N TYR A 32 5.61 10.35 -1.46
CA TYR A 32 6.15 9.92 -0.18
C TYR A 32 6.25 11.12 0.76
N GLY A 33 6.38 10.87 2.06
CA GLY A 33 6.59 11.92 3.05
C GLY A 33 6.06 11.55 4.42
N ASN A 34 5.79 12.57 5.23
CA ASN A 34 5.31 12.42 6.59
C ASN A 34 3.90 12.97 6.76
N VAL A 35 3.15 12.36 7.66
CA VAL A 35 1.82 12.75 8.11
C VAL A 35 1.88 12.86 9.64
N SER A 36 1.51 14.03 10.15
CA SER A 36 1.53 14.31 11.60
C SER A 36 0.28 15.05 12.04
N MET A 37 -0.01 14.95 13.35
CA MET A 37 -1.08 15.66 14.02
C MET A 37 -0.47 16.51 15.13
N ASN A 38 -0.65 17.83 15.05
CA ASN A 38 -0.06 18.79 16.00
C ASN A 38 1.46 18.57 16.19
N GLY A 39 2.18 18.30 15.10
CA GLY A 39 3.63 18.02 15.13
C GLY A 39 4.04 16.62 15.61
N THR A 40 3.11 15.79 16.08
CA THR A 40 3.38 14.40 16.45
C THR A 40 3.07 13.47 15.28
N LEU A 41 3.96 12.54 14.95
CA LEU A 41 3.76 11.59 13.85
C LEU A 41 2.53 10.71 14.12
N ILE A 42 1.71 10.48 13.08
CA ILE A 42 0.53 9.61 13.20
C ILE A 42 0.99 8.16 13.37
N PRO A 43 0.40 7.37 14.27
CA PRO A 43 0.82 5.98 14.49
C PRO A 43 0.51 5.10 13.26
N ASN A 44 0.90 3.82 13.33
CA ASN A 44 0.66 2.83 12.28
C ASN A 44 -0.83 2.61 12.00
N GLY A 45 -1.14 1.91 10.91
CA GLY A 45 -2.50 1.42 10.62
C GLY A 45 -3.43 2.42 9.93
N TYR A 46 -2.94 3.62 9.60
CA TYR A 46 -3.69 4.56 8.77
C TYR A 46 -3.37 4.36 7.29
N TYR A 47 -4.34 4.68 6.43
CA TYR A 47 -4.15 4.72 4.98
C TYR A 47 -4.27 6.14 4.47
N LEU A 48 -3.24 6.59 3.78
CA LEU A 48 -3.29 7.80 2.98
C LEU A 48 -3.94 7.45 1.64
N THR A 49 -5.06 8.08 1.33
CA THR A 49 -5.84 7.84 0.11
C THR A 49 -5.69 9.03 -0.84
N ALA A 50 -5.22 8.76 -2.05
CA ALA A 50 -5.10 9.75 -3.12
C ALA A 50 -6.27 9.61 -4.10
N LYS A 51 -7.00 10.70 -4.30
CA LYS A 51 -8.15 10.77 -5.21
C LYS A 51 -7.92 11.76 -6.34
N ILE A 52 -8.39 11.42 -7.53
CA ILE A 52 -8.49 12.32 -8.67
C ILE A 52 -9.96 12.34 -9.09
N ASN A 53 -10.57 13.53 -9.13
CA ASN A 53 -12.00 13.70 -9.42
C ASN A 53 -12.89 12.82 -8.52
N GLU A 54 -12.58 12.76 -7.22
CA GLU A 54 -13.27 11.93 -6.22
C GLU A 54 -13.14 10.40 -6.41
N ILE A 55 -12.40 9.93 -7.42
CA ILE A 55 -12.10 8.51 -7.64
C ILE A 55 -10.75 8.18 -6.98
N VAL A 56 -10.70 7.09 -6.21
CA VAL A 56 -9.45 6.60 -5.62
C VAL A 56 -8.51 6.15 -6.72
N SER A 57 -7.34 6.80 -6.82
CA SER A 57 -6.31 6.52 -7.82
C SER A 57 -5.05 5.92 -7.20
N GLY A 58 -4.85 6.09 -5.89
CA GLY A 58 -3.78 5.45 -5.13
C GLY A 58 -4.11 5.37 -3.64
N GLN A 59 -3.50 4.42 -2.96
CA GLN A 59 -3.60 4.27 -1.51
C GLN A 59 -2.30 3.67 -0.98
N CYS A 60 -1.82 4.15 0.16
CA CYS A 60 -0.67 3.58 0.85
C CYS A 60 -0.87 3.60 2.36
N GLU A 61 -0.17 2.68 3.03
CA GLU A 61 -0.14 2.62 4.49
C GLU A 61 0.80 3.68 5.07
N VAL A 62 0.41 4.24 6.21
CA VAL A 62 1.22 5.12 7.05
C VAL A 62 1.83 4.27 8.16
N ILE A 63 3.17 4.25 8.22
CA ILE A 63 3.96 3.54 9.22
C ILE A 63 4.82 4.56 9.96
N ASN A 64 4.57 4.73 11.26
CA ASN A 64 5.22 5.69 12.16
C ASN A 64 5.20 7.11 11.57
N GLY A 65 4.05 7.49 11.02
CA GLY A 65 3.81 8.78 10.38
C GLY A 65 4.47 8.94 9.02
N ILE A 66 5.17 7.93 8.50
CA ILE A 66 5.82 7.95 7.20
C ILE A 66 4.95 7.18 6.20
N TYR A 67 4.80 7.68 4.99
CA TYR A 67 4.07 7.00 3.92
C TYR A 67 4.87 7.01 2.62
N GLY A 68 4.52 6.10 1.70
CA GLY A 68 5.06 6.14 0.34
C GLY A 68 6.50 5.63 0.19
N MET A 69 7.02 4.89 1.17
CA MET A 69 8.41 4.41 1.19
C MET A 69 8.49 2.90 0.93
N GLY A 70 9.48 2.49 0.13
CA GLY A 70 9.76 1.08 -0.16
C GLY A 70 8.60 0.38 -0.86
N GLU A 71 8.17 -0.77 -0.32
CA GLU A 71 7.05 -1.54 -0.87
C GLU A 71 5.69 -0.82 -0.72
N ASN A 72 5.61 0.18 0.16
CA ASN A 72 4.40 0.97 0.41
C ASN A 72 4.37 2.29 -0.38
N THR A 73 4.99 2.34 -1.57
CA THR A 73 5.01 3.53 -2.42
C THR A 73 3.58 3.96 -2.82
N CYS A 74 3.25 5.24 -2.63
CA CYS A 74 1.93 5.78 -3.00
C CYS A 74 1.92 6.14 -4.49
N ILE A 75 1.51 5.21 -5.34
CA ILE A 75 1.45 5.42 -6.79
C ILE A 75 0.04 5.87 -7.18
N VAL A 76 -0.04 6.96 -7.93
CA VAL A 76 -1.26 7.55 -8.47
C VAL A 76 -1.16 7.54 -9.99
N GLN A 77 -2.23 7.16 -10.68
CA GLN A 77 -2.26 7.10 -12.14
C GLN A 77 -3.39 7.97 -12.70
N SER A 78 -3.09 8.75 -13.74
CA SER A 78 -4.08 9.63 -14.38
C SER A 78 -3.84 9.78 -15.88
N TYR A 79 -4.92 9.93 -16.64
CA TYR A 79 -4.92 10.31 -18.06
C TYR A 79 -5.02 11.81 -18.28
N SER A 80 -5.16 12.60 -17.20
CA SER A 80 -5.41 14.04 -17.28
C SER A 80 -4.68 14.80 -16.19
N SER A 81 -4.33 16.05 -16.49
CA SER A 81 -3.58 16.98 -15.63
C SER A 81 -4.44 17.57 -14.50
N ASN A 82 -5.06 16.70 -13.70
CA ASN A 82 -5.90 17.11 -12.59
C ASN A 82 -5.09 17.29 -11.30
N LYS A 83 -5.73 17.76 -10.24
CA LYS A 83 -5.13 17.74 -8.90
C LYS A 83 -5.39 16.39 -8.24
N VAL A 84 -4.39 15.90 -7.52
CA VAL A 84 -4.50 14.76 -6.61
C VAL A 84 -4.90 15.30 -5.25
N LYS A 85 -6.03 14.85 -4.71
CA LYS A 85 -6.50 15.18 -3.36
C LYS A 85 -6.15 14.05 -2.41
N PHE A 86 -5.57 14.38 -1.26
CA PHE A 86 -5.13 13.42 -0.26
C PHE A 86 -6.04 13.42 0.94
N TYR A 87 -6.32 12.23 1.46
CA TYR A 87 -7.20 12.00 2.59
C TYR A 87 -6.59 11.01 3.56
N LEU A 88 -6.82 11.23 4.86
CA LEU A 88 -6.60 10.26 5.91
C LEU A 88 -7.96 9.79 6.43
N GLY A 89 -8.39 8.58 6.03
CA GLY A 89 -9.78 8.17 6.18
C GLY A 89 -10.71 9.12 5.40
N ASN A 90 -11.59 9.83 6.11
CA ASN A 90 -12.50 10.83 5.53
C ASN A 90 -11.99 12.28 5.63
N ASN A 91 -10.85 12.51 6.29
CA ASN A 91 -10.32 13.84 6.54
C ASN A 91 -9.46 14.26 5.35
N PHE A 92 -9.82 15.37 4.69
CA PHE A 92 -9.02 15.97 3.64
C PHE A 92 -7.74 16.60 4.22
N LEU A 93 -6.59 16.25 3.65
CA LEU A 93 -5.29 16.77 4.09
C LEU A 93 -4.75 17.88 3.19
N GLY A 94 -4.99 17.78 1.88
CA GLY A 94 -4.44 18.72 0.91
C GLY A 94 -4.54 18.22 -0.52
N GLU A 95 -4.07 19.05 -1.46
CA GLU A 95 -4.06 18.71 -2.88
C GLU A 95 -2.72 19.08 -3.53
N TYR A 96 -2.35 18.32 -4.56
CA TYR A 96 -1.11 18.52 -5.31
C TYR A 96 -1.38 18.40 -6.83
N PRO A 97 -0.80 19.26 -7.69
CA PRO A 97 -0.96 19.15 -9.13
C PRO A 97 -0.36 17.84 -9.66
N PHE A 98 -1.12 17.07 -10.44
CA PHE A 98 -0.60 15.85 -11.05
C PHE A 98 0.39 16.19 -12.18
N GLN A 99 1.62 15.72 -12.03
CA GLN A 99 2.66 15.76 -13.07
C GLN A 99 3.16 14.34 -13.29
N GLY A 100 2.77 13.74 -14.42
CA GLY A 100 3.13 12.36 -14.74
C GLY A 100 4.64 12.13 -14.69
N LYS A 101 5.02 10.95 -14.21
CA LYS A 101 6.39 10.43 -14.06
C LYS A 101 7.25 11.16 -13.04
N GLU A 102 6.64 11.92 -12.13
CA GLU A 102 7.34 12.57 -11.01
C GLU A 102 7.29 11.73 -9.73
N ILE A 103 8.30 11.89 -8.87
CA ILE A 103 8.32 11.39 -7.50
C ILE A 103 8.36 12.61 -6.58
N VAL A 104 7.34 12.76 -5.73
CA VAL A 104 7.14 13.97 -4.92
C VAL A 104 7.22 13.66 -3.43
N ASN A 105 8.01 14.47 -2.71
CA ASN A 105 8.00 14.51 -1.25
C ASN A 105 6.95 15.51 -0.76
N LEU A 106 5.93 15.03 -0.06
CA LEU A 106 4.81 15.84 0.40
C LEU A 106 4.51 15.54 1.88
N ASN A 107 4.57 16.55 2.73
CA ASN A 107 4.26 16.40 4.15
C ASN A 107 2.88 16.96 4.46
N PHE A 108 2.13 16.28 5.30
CA PHE A 108 0.80 16.71 5.74
C PHE A 108 0.75 16.90 7.26
N GLN A 109 -0.01 17.91 7.67
CA GLN A 109 -0.45 18.12 9.05
C GLN A 109 -1.97 17.97 9.09
N THR A 110 -2.49 17.40 10.17
CA THR A 110 -3.93 17.35 10.42
C THR A 110 -4.22 17.75 11.86
N ASP A 111 -5.38 18.36 12.08
CA ASP A 111 -5.81 18.77 13.43
C ASP A 111 -6.59 17.66 14.14
N SER A 112 -7.05 16.64 13.40
CA SER A 112 -7.87 15.56 13.95
C SER A 112 -7.72 14.26 13.18
N LEU A 113 -7.79 13.14 13.90
CA LEU A 113 -7.87 11.81 13.33
C LEU A 113 -9.33 11.46 12.97
N PRO A 114 -9.55 10.63 11.94
CA PRO A 114 -10.90 10.20 11.58
C PRO A 114 -11.56 9.46 12.75
N SER A 115 -12.78 9.87 13.13
CA SER A 115 -13.52 9.37 14.31
C SER A 115 -13.91 7.89 14.25
N ASN A 116 -13.82 7.28 13.07
CA ASN A 116 -14.12 5.87 12.86
C ASN A 116 -12.92 4.97 13.17
N PHE A 117 -11.80 5.57 13.55
CA PHE A 117 -10.63 4.86 14.03
C PHE A 117 -10.58 4.99 15.54
N THR A 118 -10.60 3.86 16.24
CA THR A 118 -10.06 3.85 17.59
C THR A 118 -8.58 4.15 17.47
N PRO A 119 -8.10 5.28 18.03
CA PRO A 119 -6.67 5.51 18.09
C PRO A 119 -6.08 4.29 18.76
N LEU A 120 -5.05 3.71 18.13
CA LEU A 120 -4.35 2.55 18.67
C LEU A 120 -3.70 2.83 20.04
N SER A 121 -3.82 4.07 20.56
CA SER A 121 -3.38 4.42 21.90
C SER A 121 -4.39 5.29 22.67
N ASN A 122 -5.38 4.68 23.30
CA ASN A 122 -6.26 5.32 24.28
C ASN A 122 -5.93 4.92 25.73
N GLY A 123 -4.88 4.10 25.94
CA GLY A 123 -4.48 3.57 27.25
C GLY A 123 -5.39 2.44 27.77
N VAL A 124 -6.27 1.91 26.92
CA VAL A 124 -7.19 0.81 27.21
C VAL A 124 -6.98 -0.25 26.15
N CYS A 125 -6.40 -1.38 26.53
CA CYS A 125 -6.25 -2.53 25.64
C CYS A 125 -7.62 -3.07 25.21
N GLU A 126 -7.94 -2.98 23.92
CA GLU A 126 -9.20 -3.43 23.30
C GLU A 126 -8.95 -4.58 22.30
N PRO A 127 -8.88 -5.84 22.74
CA PRO A 127 -8.57 -7.01 21.89
C PRO A 127 -9.52 -7.15 20.70
N SER A 128 -10.80 -6.82 20.90
CA SER A 128 -11.84 -6.89 19.86
C SER A 128 -11.58 -5.97 18.67
N LYS A 129 -10.67 -5.00 18.81
CA LYS A 129 -10.29 -4.05 17.74
C LYS A 129 -8.90 -4.32 17.17
N GLY A 130 -8.29 -5.46 17.51
CA GLY A 130 -7.01 -5.90 16.95
C GLY A 130 -5.78 -5.25 17.61
N GLU A 131 -5.94 -4.52 18.71
CA GLU A 131 -4.81 -3.86 19.39
C GLU A 131 -3.75 -4.86 19.86
N CYS A 132 -4.16 -6.10 20.19
CA CYS A 132 -3.25 -7.16 20.55
C CYS A 132 -2.25 -7.53 19.45
N SER A 133 -2.60 -7.44 18.17
CA SER A 133 -1.67 -7.82 17.08
C SER A 133 -0.83 -6.66 16.57
N TYR A 134 -1.26 -5.41 16.77
CA TYR A 134 -0.66 -4.26 16.07
C TYR A 134 -0.24 -3.11 16.98
N ASN A 135 -0.69 -3.06 18.24
CA ASN A 135 -0.25 -2.03 19.18
C ASN A 135 -0.10 -2.52 20.63
N LEU A 136 1.10 -3.00 20.93
CA LEU A 136 1.54 -3.42 22.26
C LEU A 136 1.61 -2.27 23.28
N LEU A 137 1.59 -1.00 22.84
CA LEU A 137 1.84 0.15 23.70
C LEU A 137 0.70 0.39 24.71
N ASP A 138 -0.55 0.14 24.31
CA ASP A 138 -1.72 0.29 25.18
C ASP A 138 -1.96 -0.88 26.11
N CYS A 139 -1.60 -2.07 25.63
CA CYS A 139 -1.70 -3.26 26.43
C CYS A 139 -0.57 -3.34 27.47
N GLY A 140 0.53 -2.62 27.30
CA GLY A 140 1.61 -2.49 28.29
C GLY A 140 2.02 -3.84 28.86
N ASN A 141 2.08 -3.97 30.19
CA ASN A 141 2.35 -5.25 30.86
C ASN A 141 1.12 -6.18 30.94
N SER A 142 -0.06 -5.68 30.58
CA SER A 142 -1.34 -6.38 30.62
C SER A 142 -1.64 -7.20 29.37
N ILE A 143 -0.74 -7.22 28.39
CA ILE A 143 -0.82 -8.07 27.18
C ILE A 143 -1.18 -9.50 27.54
N THR A 144 -0.48 -10.05 28.54
CA THR A 144 -0.65 -11.46 28.96
C THR A 144 -1.98 -11.77 29.66
N THR A 145 -2.77 -10.75 30.00
CA THR A 145 -4.07 -10.96 30.68
C THR A 145 -5.25 -10.56 29.81
N VAL A 146 -5.07 -9.55 28.95
CA VAL A 146 -6.17 -8.97 28.16
C VAL A 146 -6.23 -9.56 26.75
N CYS A 147 -5.10 -9.99 26.17
CA CYS A 147 -5.09 -10.59 24.85
C CYS A 147 -5.39 -12.10 24.85
N VAL A 148 -5.25 -12.74 26.02
CA VAL A 148 -5.53 -14.17 26.22
C VAL A 148 -7.04 -14.43 26.23
N GLY A 149 -7.49 -15.41 25.45
CA GLY A 149 -8.87 -15.88 25.34
C GLY A 149 -9.57 -15.53 24.01
N ASN A 150 -8.85 -15.01 23.02
CA ASN A 150 -9.39 -14.66 21.70
C ASN A 150 -9.43 -15.83 20.69
N GLY A 151 -8.87 -16.99 21.04
CA GLY A 151 -8.79 -18.19 20.19
C GLY A 151 -7.67 -18.16 19.15
N ILE A 152 -6.73 -17.22 19.23
CA ILE A 152 -5.59 -17.06 18.29
C ILE A 152 -4.30 -17.04 19.11
N CYS A 153 -3.44 -18.04 18.90
CA CYS A 153 -2.12 -18.08 19.53
C CYS A 153 -1.12 -17.12 18.86
N ASP A 154 -0.79 -16.01 19.51
CA ASP A 154 0.19 -15.05 18.99
C ASP A 154 1.50 -15.06 19.79
N SER A 155 2.48 -15.81 19.26
CA SER A 155 3.81 -15.90 19.87
C SER A 155 4.56 -14.57 19.92
N ASN A 156 4.22 -13.59 19.08
CA ASN A 156 4.92 -12.30 19.04
C ASN A 156 4.59 -11.42 20.26
N ILE A 157 3.45 -11.67 20.89
CA ILE A 157 3.01 -10.97 22.11
C ILE A 157 3.24 -11.80 23.37
N GLY A 158 3.96 -12.91 23.25
CA GLY A 158 4.32 -13.78 24.37
C GLY A 158 3.25 -14.79 24.76
N GLU A 159 2.24 -15.01 23.91
CA GLU A 159 1.34 -16.15 24.11
C GLU A 159 2.08 -17.45 23.81
N THR A 160 1.91 -18.38 24.73
CA THR A 160 2.42 -19.73 24.67
C THR A 160 1.30 -20.64 25.13
N CYS A 161 1.37 -21.92 24.76
CA CYS A 161 0.43 -22.91 25.28
C CYS A 161 0.42 -23.02 26.82
N SER A 162 1.47 -22.51 27.51
CA SER A 162 1.57 -22.53 28.98
C SER A 162 0.82 -21.39 29.66
N ASN A 163 0.80 -20.19 29.07
CA ASN A 163 0.12 -19.01 29.64
C ASN A 163 -1.20 -18.67 28.93
N ALA A 164 -1.43 -19.18 27.72
CA ALA A 164 -2.63 -18.98 26.91
C ALA A 164 -3.18 -20.31 26.32
N PRO A 165 -3.49 -21.32 27.15
CA PRO A 165 -3.93 -22.63 26.65
C PRO A 165 -5.27 -22.60 25.91
N ASN A 166 -6.09 -21.57 26.13
CA ASN A 166 -7.36 -21.39 25.43
C ASN A 166 -7.16 -20.93 23.97
N ASP A 167 -6.05 -20.26 23.67
CA ASP A 167 -5.76 -19.70 22.34
C ASP A 167 -4.75 -20.56 21.58
N CYS A 168 -3.70 -21.01 22.28
CA CYS A 168 -2.63 -21.86 21.76
C CYS A 168 -2.95 -23.36 21.78
N GLY A 169 -4.08 -23.73 22.38
CA GLY A 169 -4.43 -25.12 22.62
C GLY A 169 -3.49 -25.78 23.64
N ALA A 170 -3.63 -27.11 23.77
CA ALA A 170 -2.83 -27.88 24.71
C ALA A 170 -1.35 -27.88 24.30
N CYS A 171 -0.46 -27.57 25.25
CA CYS A 171 0.97 -27.80 25.05
C CYS A 171 1.20 -29.26 24.68
N GLN A 172 1.88 -29.49 23.55
CA GLN A 172 2.44 -30.80 23.26
C GLN A 172 3.46 -31.10 24.35
N THR A 173 3.09 -31.95 25.30
CA THR A 173 4.06 -32.56 26.20
C THR A 173 4.93 -33.42 25.31
N THR A 174 6.13 -32.94 25.01
CA THR A 174 7.15 -33.77 24.38
C THR A 174 7.50 -34.86 25.36
N THR A 175 6.75 -35.96 25.31
CA THR A 175 7.11 -37.19 26.00
C THR A 175 8.51 -37.52 25.49
N PRO A 176 9.54 -37.54 26.36
CA PRO A 176 10.89 -37.88 25.93
C PRO A 176 10.83 -39.20 25.15
N PRO A 177 11.49 -39.32 23.99
CA PRO A 177 11.47 -40.55 23.22
C PRO A 177 11.85 -41.73 24.14
N GLY A 178 10.90 -42.64 24.31
CA GLY A 178 10.91 -43.64 25.37
C GLY A 178 12.14 -44.53 25.31
N GLY A 179 12.96 -44.45 26.35
CA GLY A 179 13.81 -45.56 26.76
C GLY A 179 12.93 -46.66 27.32
N GLY A 180 12.91 -47.81 26.65
CA GLY A 180 12.24 -49.01 27.14
C GLY A 180 12.80 -49.42 28.50
N GLY A 181 11.92 -49.58 29.48
CA GLY A 181 12.26 -50.06 30.82
C GLY A 181 11.03 -50.70 31.46
N GLY A 182 11.10 -52.00 31.67
CA GLY A 182 10.00 -52.88 32.04
C GLY A 182 9.34 -52.55 33.38
N GLY A 183 8.10 -53.03 33.49
CA GLY A 183 7.18 -52.75 34.58
C GLY A 183 7.60 -53.25 35.96
N GLY A 184 7.02 -52.61 36.95
CA GLY A 184 7.12 -52.99 38.35
C GLY A 184 6.25 -52.10 39.23
N GLY A 185 5.01 -52.54 39.46
CA GLY A 185 4.32 -52.44 40.76
C GLY A 185 3.83 -51.08 41.25
N GLY A 186 2.50 -50.96 41.35
CA GLY A 186 1.78 -50.69 42.60
C GLY A 186 1.88 -49.29 43.23
N GLY A 187 0.72 -48.73 43.62
CA GLY A 187 0.69 -47.68 44.62
C GLY A 187 -0.44 -46.69 44.48
N SER A 188 -1.50 -46.94 45.24
CA SER A 188 -2.62 -46.06 45.58
C SER A 188 -2.21 -44.76 46.30
N GLY A 189 -2.94 -43.67 46.06
CA GLY A 189 -3.39 -42.78 47.14
C GLY A 189 -3.06 -41.28 47.05
N GLY A 190 -4.09 -40.46 47.32
CA GLY A 190 -4.01 -39.05 47.78
C GLY A 190 -3.87 -38.03 46.65
N GLY A 191 -4.78 -37.08 46.43
CA GLY A 191 -5.52 -36.29 47.41
C GLY A 191 -4.65 -35.13 47.89
N GLY A 192 -4.69 -33.99 47.19
CA GLY A 192 -3.92 -32.81 47.57
C GLY A 192 -4.26 -31.58 46.74
N SER A 193 -5.27 -30.82 47.18
CA SER A 193 -5.46 -29.42 46.79
C SER A 193 -4.27 -28.61 47.29
N SER A 194 -3.56 -27.95 46.38
CA SER A 194 -2.64 -26.85 46.70
C SER A 194 -3.27 -25.54 46.24
N SER A 195 -3.87 -24.82 47.19
CA SER A 195 -4.09 -23.38 47.09
C SER A 195 -2.71 -22.71 47.10
N GLY A 196 -2.21 -22.38 45.92
CA GLY A 196 -1.03 -21.54 45.75
C GLY A 196 -1.39 -20.09 46.08
N VAL A 197 -1.05 -19.67 47.29
CA VAL A 197 -0.98 -18.26 47.68
C VAL A 197 0.15 -17.62 46.87
N THR A 198 -0.21 -16.86 45.85
CA THR A 198 0.71 -15.93 45.18
C THR A 198 0.93 -14.73 46.10
N THR A 199 2.13 -14.64 46.67
CA THR A 199 2.62 -13.42 47.29
C THR A 199 2.67 -12.30 46.24
N PRO A 200 2.15 -11.09 46.52
CA PRO A 200 2.39 -9.95 45.66
C PRO A 200 3.88 -9.60 45.76
N VAL A 201 4.60 -9.74 44.65
CA VAL A 201 5.93 -9.15 44.50
C VAL A 201 5.73 -7.66 44.31
N ASP A 202 5.98 -6.91 45.38
CA ASP A 202 6.04 -5.46 45.38
C ASP A 202 7.31 -5.03 44.64
N VAL A 203 7.18 -4.75 43.35
CA VAL A 203 8.27 -4.16 42.55
C VAL A 203 8.25 -2.66 42.81
N GLN A 204 8.98 -2.23 43.84
CA GLN A 204 9.31 -0.82 44.03
C GLN A 204 10.24 -0.37 42.90
N PHE A 205 9.66 0.19 41.84
CA PHE A 205 10.40 1.00 40.89
C PHE A 205 10.74 2.34 41.54
N LEU A 206 12.03 2.50 41.86
CA LEU A 206 12.64 3.79 42.15
C LEU A 206 12.41 4.71 40.96
N GLY A 207 11.73 5.82 41.23
CA GLY A 207 11.41 6.85 40.25
C GLY A 207 12.67 7.45 39.65
N ASP A 208 12.73 7.44 38.32
CA ASP A 208 13.71 8.21 37.59
C ASP A 208 13.18 9.62 37.39
N ASN A 209 13.73 10.52 38.20
CA ASN A 209 13.47 11.95 38.20
C ASN A 209 14.20 12.56 37.00
N SER A 210 13.60 12.47 35.81
CA SER A 210 14.14 13.14 34.62
C SER A 210 13.76 14.62 34.66
N GLN A 211 14.68 15.40 35.21
CA GLN A 211 14.66 16.85 35.17
C GLN A 211 14.68 17.34 33.72
N ASN A 212 13.61 18.05 33.40
CA ASN A 212 13.52 19.10 32.40
C ASN A 212 14.81 19.96 32.34
N PRO A 213 15.35 20.21 31.12
CA PRO A 213 15.97 21.50 30.88
C PRO A 213 15.54 22.12 29.55
N GLY A 214 15.12 23.37 29.65
CA GLY A 214 15.58 24.39 28.71
C GLY A 214 14.78 24.54 27.42
N SER A 215 13.77 25.41 27.48
CA SER A 215 13.35 26.20 26.32
C SER A 215 14.53 27.08 25.87
N SER A 216 15.12 26.73 24.74
CA SER A 216 15.96 27.65 23.96
C SER A 216 15.20 27.99 22.69
N GLU A 217 14.66 29.20 22.65
CA GLU A 217 14.24 29.87 21.43
C GLU A 217 15.46 30.02 20.52
N GLY A 218 15.46 29.28 19.42
CA GLY A 218 16.40 29.42 18.32
C GLY A 218 15.63 29.65 17.03
N GLU A 219 15.38 30.92 16.71
CA GLU A 219 15.07 31.36 15.34
C GLU A 219 16.15 30.81 14.40
N ASN A 220 15.79 29.83 13.57
CA ASN A 220 16.62 29.42 12.45
C ASN A 220 15.83 29.62 11.15
N ASN A 221 16.00 30.81 10.57
CA ASN A 221 15.59 31.14 9.21
C ASN A 221 16.47 30.38 8.22
N ASN A 222 16.17 29.10 8.00
CA ASN A 222 16.68 28.38 6.85
C ASN A 222 15.74 28.60 5.67
N GLN A 223 16.04 29.69 4.97
CA GLN A 223 15.60 29.98 3.61
C GLN A 223 16.07 28.84 2.70
N LEU A 224 15.19 27.86 2.49
CA LEU A 224 15.42 26.76 1.55
C LEU A 224 15.37 27.33 0.12
N SER A 225 16.56 27.51 -0.44
CA SER A 225 16.80 27.89 -1.82
C SER A 225 16.05 26.95 -2.76
N ASN A 226 15.01 27.50 -3.38
CA ASN A 226 14.25 26.88 -4.45
C ASN A 226 15.12 26.91 -5.73
N GLU A 227 16.06 25.98 -5.85
CA GLU A 227 16.78 25.79 -7.11
C GLU A 227 15.82 25.19 -8.14
N THR A 228 15.25 26.09 -8.93
CA THR A 228 14.49 25.77 -10.13
C THR A 228 15.46 25.17 -11.14
N SER A 229 15.59 23.84 -11.13
CA SER A 229 16.29 23.11 -12.18
C SER A 229 15.49 23.27 -13.48
N GLN A 230 15.88 24.25 -14.30
CA GLN A 230 15.46 24.35 -15.69
C GLN A 230 16.05 23.16 -16.46
N LYS A 231 15.35 22.04 -16.42
CA LYS A 231 15.63 20.92 -17.31
C LYS A 231 15.17 21.30 -18.71
N GLU A 232 16.15 21.47 -19.58
CA GLU A 232 16.02 21.85 -20.98
C GLU A 232 14.91 21.08 -21.70
N LYS A 233 14.05 21.83 -22.40
CA LYS A 233 13.18 21.32 -23.46
C LYS A 233 14.05 20.79 -24.60
N ILE A 234 14.40 19.52 -24.55
CA ILE A 234 14.78 18.79 -25.76
C ILE A 234 13.47 18.46 -26.49
N PHE A 235 13.22 19.20 -27.57
CA PHE A 235 12.27 18.83 -28.62
C PHE A 235 12.75 17.51 -29.25
N GLY A 236 12.47 16.40 -28.56
CA GLY A 236 12.51 15.07 -29.13
C GLY A 236 11.27 14.89 -29.97
N ILE A 237 11.45 14.90 -31.28
CA ILE A 237 10.50 14.42 -32.28
C ILE A 237 9.95 13.10 -31.74
N THR A 238 8.71 13.12 -31.26
CA THR A 238 8.07 11.96 -30.65
C THR A 238 8.01 10.87 -31.70
N GLY A 239 8.90 9.88 -31.54
CA GLY A 239 8.82 8.62 -32.24
C GLY A 239 7.43 8.08 -32.02
N LEU A 240 6.66 8.01 -33.10
CA LEU A 240 5.38 7.35 -33.16
C LEU A 240 5.56 5.97 -32.51
N ALA A 241 4.95 5.76 -31.34
CA ALA A 241 5.01 4.50 -30.61
C ALA A 241 4.24 3.44 -31.41
N ILE A 242 4.89 2.84 -32.40
CA ILE A 242 4.39 1.72 -33.22
C ILE A 242 4.63 0.37 -32.50
N GLY A 243 5.23 0.39 -31.30
CA GLY A 243 5.83 -0.78 -30.66
C GLY A 243 4.88 -1.92 -30.26
N GLU A 244 3.63 -1.63 -29.90
CA GLU A 244 2.76 -2.69 -29.37
C GLU A 244 1.75 -3.26 -30.37
N PHE A 245 1.41 -2.53 -31.42
CA PHE A 245 0.40 -3.02 -32.37
C PHE A 245 0.96 -4.07 -33.34
N ALA A 246 2.24 -3.95 -33.73
CA ALA A 246 2.90 -4.87 -34.65
C ALA A 246 3.15 -6.28 -34.08
N GLY A 247 3.07 -6.45 -32.75
CA GLY A 247 3.23 -7.74 -32.08
C GLY A 247 1.94 -8.53 -31.85
N THR A 248 0.77 -7.90 -32.01
CA THR A 248 -0.52 -8.59 -31.83
C THR A 248 -0.94 -9.31 -33.11
N THR A 249 -1.55 -10.49 -32.98
CA THR A 249 -2.06 -11.27 -34.13
C THR A 249 -2.99 -10.45 -35.03
N LEU A 250 -3.79 -9.55 -34.43
CA LEU A 250 -4.66 -8.61 -35.15
C LEU A 250 -3.88 -7.56 -35.95
N GLY A 251 -2.79 -7.01 -35.40
CA GLY A 251 -1.92 -6.07 -36.12
C GLY A 251 -1.29 -6.71 -37.36
N ILE A 252 -0.79 -7.94 -37.24
CA ILE A 252 -0.20 -8.69 -38.36
C ILE A 252 -1.22 -8.95 -39.46
N ILE A 253 -2.43 -9.39 -39.12
CA ILE A 253 -3.52 -9.62 -40.10
C ILE A 253 -3.86 -8.33 -40.86
N THR A 254 -3.92 -7.20 -40.15
CA THR A 254 -4.23 -5.90 -40.75
C THR A 254 -3.17 -5.47 -41.77
N ILE A 255 -1.89 -5.66 -41.45
CA ILE A 255 -0.77 -5.37 -42.37
C ILE A 255 -0.86 -6.27 -43.61
N ILE A 256 -1.14 -7.56 -43.45
CA ILE A 256 -1.27 -8.51 -44.58
C ILE A 256 -2.40 -8.09 -45.53
N ILE A 257 -3.56 -7.72 -44.99
CA ILE A 257 -4.70 -7.25 -45.81
C ILE A 257 -4.33 -6.01 -46.62
N LEU A 258 -3.65 -5.05 -45.99
CA LEU A 258 -3.24 -3.80 -46.64
C LEU A 258 -2.25 -4.06 -47.79
N VAL A 259 -1.29 -4.97 -47.61
CA VAL A 259 -0.35 -5.39 -48.65
C VAL A 259 -1.07 -6.09 -49.81
N LEU A 260 -2.00 -7.00 -49.54
CA LEU A 260 -2.76 -7.71 -50.58
C LEU A 260 -3.62 -6.76 -51.42
N VAL A 261 -4.24 -5.76 -50.78
CA VAL A 261 -5.00 -4.71 -51.47
C VAL A 261 -4.09 -3.91 -52.39
N LEU A 262 -2.91 -3.52 -51.92
CA LEU A 262 -1.94 -2.74 -52.70
C LEU A 262 -1.41 -3.52 -53.91
N LEU A 263 -1.12 -4.81 -53.72
CA LEU A 263 -0.76 -5.73 -54.82
C LEU A 263 -1.89 -5.89 -55.83
N GLY A 264 -3.15 -5.97 -55.39
CA GLY A 264 -4.31 -6.02 -56.27
C GLY A 264 -4.45 -4.78 -57.16
N ILE A 265 -4.21 -3.59 -56.59
CA ILE A 265 -4.21 -2.32 -57.35
C ILE A 265 -3.09 -2.31 -58.39
N LEU A 266 -1.87 -2.68 -57.98
CA LEU A 266 -0.72 -2.73 -58.90
C LEU A 266 -0.99 -3.72 -60.04
N TYR A 267 -1.47 -4.93 -59.71
CA TYR A 267 -1.83 -5.93 -60.70
C TYR A 267 -2.87 -5.41 -61.70
N TYR A 268 -3.94 -4.79 -61.21
CA TYR A 268 -4.96 -4.18 -62.06
C TYR A 268 -4.39 -3.08 -62.96
N PHE A 269 -3.50 -2.23 -62.44
CA PHE A 269 -2.90 -1.13 -63.21
C PHE A 269 -1.98 -1.63 -64.33
N PHE A 270 -1.20 -2.69 -64.07
CA PHE A 270 -0.25 -3.24 -65.04
C PHE A 270 -0.90 -4.20 -66.05
N PHE A 271 -1.84 -5.04 -65.61
CA PHE A 271 -2.37 -6.14 -66.42
C PHE A 271 -3.83 -5.97 -66.84
N GLY A 272 -4.60 -5.11 -66.17
CA GLY A 272 -6.03 -4.88 -66.46
C GLY A 272 -6.30 -4.00 -67.69
N LYS A 273 -5.27 -3.68 -68.50
CA LYS A 273 -5.34 -2.75 -69.63
C LYS A 273 -5.18 -3.43 -71.00
N LYS A 274 -5.64 -4.68 -71.11
CA LYS A 274 -5.86 -5.35 -72.41
C LYS A 274 -7.32 -5.26 -72.81
#